data_AF-A0A661HSB3-F1
#
_entry.id   AF-A0A661HSB3-F1
#
_cell.length_a   1.000
_cell.length_b   1.000
_cell.length_c   1.000
_cell.angle_alpha   90.00
_cell.angle_beta   90.00
_cell.angle_gamma   90.00
#
_symmetry.space_group_name_H-M   'P 1'
#
loop_
_entity.id
_entity.type
_entity.pdbx_description
1 polymer ?
#
loop_
_entity_poly.entity_id
_entity_poly.type
_entity_poly.pdbx_seq_one_letter_code
_entity_poly.pdbx_strand_id
1 'polypeptide(L)'
;MNRIPKFDFNTLTPEAINEWIIQLHNAGLAYHFDDDPSDIIDSDFMRLFNNAEVDTLNTIMEAIYSVKGYDPFETLVLLTD
;
A
#
# COMPACT_ATOMS: atom_id res chain seq x y z
N MET A 1 -2.49 -16.55 4.67
CA MET A 1 -3.17 -16.11 3.42
C MET A 1 -2.73 -14.68 3.19
N ASN A 2 -2.20 -14.33 2.02
CA ASN A 2 -1.78 -12.96 1.74
C ASN A 2 -3.03 -12.10 1.52
N ARG A 3 -3.21 -11.05 2.31
CA ARG A 3 -4.37 -10.15 2.24
C ARG A 3 -4.14 -8.93 1.34
N ILE A 4 -2.88 -8.67 0.94
CA ILE A 4 -2.56 -7.52 0.09
C ILE A 4 -3.28 -7.68 -1.27
N PRO A 5 -4.04 -6.68 -1.74
CA PRO A 5 -4.66 -6.71 -3.06
C PRO A 5 -3.61 -6.95 -4.16
N LYS A 6 -3.99 -7.68 -5.19
CA LYS A 6 -3.10 -7.93 -6.32
C LYS A 6 -2.75 -6.63 -7.01
N PHE A 7 -1.47 -6.46 -7.33
CA PHE A 7 -0.95 -5.33 -8.09
C PHE A 7 -0.42 -5.81 -9.43
N ASP A 8 -0.86 -5.19 -10.53
CA ASP A 8 -0.37 -5.50 -11.88
C ASP A 8 0.83 -4.62 -12.23
N PHE A 9 2.03 -5.18 -12.10
CA PHE A 9 3.28 -4.50 -12.42
C PHE A 9 3.43 -4.15 -13.91
N ASN A 10 2.58 -4.66 -14.80
CA ASN A 10 2.58 -4.27 -16.21
C ASN A 10 1.82 -2.95 -16.46
N THR A 11 1.08 -2.47 -15.46
CA THR A 11 0.20 -1.31 -15.56
C THR A 11 0.53 -0.30 -14.45
N LEU A 12 1.70 0.36 -14.54
CA LEU A 12 2.17 1.40 -13.61
C LEU A 12 1.70 2.79 -14.02
N THR A 13 0.39 3.02 -14.10
CA THR A 13 -0.18 4.37 -14.31
C THR A 13 -0.72 4.94 -13.00
N PRO A 14 -0.79 6.28 -12.84
CA PRO A 14 -1.39 6.89 -11.65
C PRO A 14 -2.79 6.35 -11.33
N GLU A 15 -3.62 6.13 -12.34
CA GLU A 15 -4.98 5.60 -12.18
C GLU A 15 -4.97 4.17 -11.59
N ALA A 16 -4.12 3.29 -12.13
CA ALA A 16 -4.02 1.91 -11.65
C ALA A 16 -3.45 1.85 -10.22
N ILE A 17 -2.49 2.72 -9.89
CA ILE A 17 -1.95 2.82 -8.54
C ILE A 17 -3.03 3.33 -7.58
N ASN A 18 -3.78 4.37 -7.97
CA ASN A 18 -4.88 4.90 -7.17
C ASN A 18 -5.95 3.84 -6.90
N GLU A 19 -6.34 3.08 -7.92
CA GLU A 19 -7.28 1.96 -7.76
C GLU A 19 -6.78 0.91 -6.77
N TRP A 20 -5.49 0.59 -6.81
CA TRP A 20 -4.89 -0.34 -5.85
C TRP A 20 -4.86 0.23 -4.43
N ILE A 21 -4.52 1.51 -4.24
CA ILE A 21 -4.56 2.20 -2.94
C ILE A 21 -5.99 2.15 -2.36
N ILE A 22 -7.01 2.40 -3.19
CA ILE A 22 -8.42 2.28 -2.80
C ILE A 22 -8.76 0.86 -2.34
N GLN A 23 -8.29 -0.17 -3.06
CA GLN A 23 -8.50 -1.56 -2.66
C GLN A 23 -7.80 -1.88 -1.33
N LEU A 24 -6.60 -1.37 -1.12
CA LEU A 24 -5.84 -1.55 0.13
C LEU A 24 -6.57 -0.89 1.30
N HIS A 25 -7.06 0.34 1.12
CA HIS A 25 -7.89 1.05 2.10
C HIS A 25 -9.16 0.27 2.43
N ASN A 26 -9.91 -0.18 1.42
CA ASN A 26 -11.16 -0.92 1.62
C ASN A 26 -10.94 -2.28 2.31
N ALA A 27 -9.73 -2.84 2.23
CA ALA A 27 -9.34 -4.04 2.96
C ALA A 27 -8.98 -3.77 4.44
N GLY A 28 -8.95 -2.51 4.88
CA GLY A 28 -8.48 -2.11 6.21
C GLY A 28 -6.97 -2.26 6.36
N LEU A 29 -6.23 -2.17 5.24
CA LEU A 29 -4.78 -2.38 5.17
C LEU A 29 -4.03 -1.11 4.76
N ALA A 30 -4.72 0.03 4.73
CA ALA A 30 -4.09 1.32 4.48
C ALA A 30 -3.12 1.67 5.63
N TYR A 31 -1.97 2.23 5.25
CA TYR A 31 -0.93 2.73 6.16
C TYR A 31 -0.17 3.86 5.48
N HIS A 32 0.57 4.67 6.24
CA HIS A 32 1.39 5.74 5.67
C HIS A 32 2.56 5.13 4.89
N PHE A 33 2.62 5.36 3.58
CA PHE A 33 3.55 4.66 2.68
C PHE A 33 5.05 4.92 2.89
N ASP A 34 5.42 5.91 3.71
CA ASP A 34 6.80 6.24 4.07
C ASP A 34 7.23 5.47 5.34
N ASP A 35 6.26 4.90 6.05
CA ASP A 35 6.54 4.03 7.19
C ASP A 35 6.95 2.64 6.69
N ASP A 36 7.80 1.97 7.45
CA ASP A 36 8.13 0.57 7.19
C ASP A 36 6.91 -0.31 7.49
N PRO A 37 6.39 -1.10 6.52
CA PRO A 37 5.23 -1.97 6.75
C PRO A 37 5.48 -3.01 7.85
N SER A 38 6.73 -3.31 8.21
CA SER A 38 7.04 -4.22 9.32
C SER A 38 6.75 -3.63 10.70
N ASP A 39 6.72 -2.30 10.82
CA ASP A 39 6.50 -1.53 12.05
C ASP A 39 5.05 -1.09 12.26
N ILE A 40 4.16 -1.34 11.30
CA ILE A 40 2.75 -0.95 11.40
C ILE A 40 2.01 -1.82 12.41
N ILE A 41 1.39 -1.15 13.38
CA ILE A 41 0.65 -1.76 14.48
C ILE A 41 -0.85 -1.39 14.37
N ASP A 42 -1.73 -2.37 14.62
CA ASP A 42 -3.18 -2.17 14.63
C ASP A 42 -3.71 -1.63 15.98
N SER A 43 -5.03 -1.43 16.08
CA SER A 43 -5.68 -0.94 17.31
C SER A 43 -5.55 -1.90 18.50
N ASP A 44 -5.21 -3.16 18.26
CA ASP A 44 -5.04 -4.20 19.28
C ASP A 44 -3.56 -4.37 19.68
N PHE A 45 -2.69 -3.45 19.25
CA PHE A 45 -1.24 -3.45 19.49
C PHE A 45 -0.51 -4.65 18.87
N MET A 46 -1.04 -5.20 17.78
CA MET A 46 -0.44 -6.29 17.02
C MET A 46 0.11 -5.81 15.69
N ARG A 47 1.14 -6.49 15.16
CA ARG A 47 1.65 -6.21 13.81
C ARG A 47 0.53 -6.38 12.80
N LEU A 48 0.22 -5.32 12.06
CA LEU A 48 -0.84 -5.32 11.06
C LEU A 48 -0.51 -6.28 9.92
N PHE A 49 0.76 -6.35 9.52
CA PHE A 49 1.23 -7.17 8.41
C PHE A 49 2.13 -8.32 8.87
N ASN A 50 1.94 -9.49 8.28
CA ASN A 50 2.90 -10.59 8.43
C ASN A 50 4.09 -10.43 7.47
N ASN A 51 5.16 -11.20 7.67
CA ASN A 51 6.39 -11.05 6.89
C ASN A 51 6.18 -11.21 5.36
N ALA A 52 5.30 -12.11 4.91
CA ALA A 52 5.04 -12.28 3.48
C ALA A 52 4.25 -11.09 2.89
N GLU A 53 3.40 -10.45 3.69
CA GLU A 53 2.70 -9.23 3.31
C GLU A 53 3.66 -8.03 3.25
N VAL A 54 4.59 -7.93 4.21
CA VAL A 54 5.67 -6.94 4.20
C VAL A 54 6.53 -7.07 2.93
N ASP A 55 6.97 -8.28 2.57
CA ASP A 55 7.75 -8.50 1.35
C ASP A 55 6.97 -8.09 0.10
N THR A 56 5.67 -8.35 0.08
CA THR A 56 4.76 -7.96 -1.02
C THR A 56 4.64 -6.44 -1.11
N LEU A 57 4.39 -5.77 0.02
CA LEU A 57 4.24 -4.31 0.09
C LEU A 57 5.52 -3.61 -0.32
N ASN A 58 6.68 -4.05 0.18
CA ASN A 58 7.97 -3.49 -0.22
C ASN A 58 8.18 -3.56 -1.74
N THR A 59 7.87 -4.72 -2.35
CA THR A 59 7.99 -4.89 -3.81
C THR A 59 7.05 -3.94 -4.58
N ILE A 60 5.82 -3.76 -4.10
CA ILE A 60 4.84 -2.86 -4.74
C ILE A 60 5.26 -1.40 -4.58
N MET A 61 5.69 -1.01 -3.38
CA MET A 61 6.10 0.36 -3.09
C MET A 61 7.35 0.76 -3.88
N GLU A 62 8.33 -0.13 -4.02
CA GLU A 62 9.48 0.10 -4.91
C GLU A 62 9.05 0.39 -6.35
N ALA A 63 8.05 -0.34 -6.87
CA ALA A 63 7.52 -0.11 -8.20
C ALA A 63 6.75 1.21 -8.31
N ILE A 64 5.92 1.55 -7.30
CA ILE A 64 5.17 2.81 -7.25
C ILE A 64 6.12 4.01 -7.20
N TYR A 65 7.12 4.01 -6.33
CA TYR A 65 8.10 5.09 -6.20
C TYR A 65 9.01 5.23 -7.43
N SER A 66 9.06 4.22 -8.31
CA SER A 66 9.74 4.34 -9.60
C SER A 66 8.97 5.19 -10.63
N VAL A 67 7.67 5.43 -10.41
CA VAL A 67 6.83 6.25 -11.30
C VAL A 67 7.14 7.73 -11.08
N LYS A 68 7.77 8.35 -12.07
CA LYS A 68 8.19 9.76 -11.99
C LYS A 68 7.02 10.71 -11.82
N GLY A 69 7.11 11.57 -10.81
CA GLY A 69 6.16 12.68 -10.58
C GLY A 69 4.79 12.23 -10.07
N TYR A 70 4.68 10.99 -9.62
CA TYR A 70 3.50 10.48 -8.94
C TYR A 70 3.77 10.39 -7.43
N ASP A 71 2.81 10.81 -6.62
CA ASP A 71 2.84 10.73 -5.17
C ASP A 71 1.66 9.88 -4.67
N PRO A 72 1.90 8.66 -4.13
CA PRO A 72 0.83 7.80 -3.65
C PRO A 72 0.11 8.36 -2.41
N PHE A 73 0.71 9.30 -1.67
CA PHE A 73 0.09 9.89 -0.48
C PHE A 73 -1.11 10.75 -0.80
N GLU A 74 -1.08 11.47 -1.93
CA GLU A 74 -2.20 12.34 -2.32
C GLU A 74 -3.51 11.56 -2.37
N THR A 75 -3.46 10.32 -2.88
CA THR A 75 -4.64 9.46 -2.95
C THR A 75 -5.03 8.90 -1.59
N LEU A 76 -4.06 8.48 -0.78
CA LEU A 76 -4.35 7.91 0.53
C LEU A 76 -5.00 8.93 1.47
N VAL A 77 -4.51 10.17 1.49
CA VAL A 77 -5.07 11.28 2.29
C VAL A 77 -6.53 11.52 1.95
N LEU A 78 -6.88 11.54 0.65
CA LEU A 78 -8.27 11.73 0.18
C LEU A 78 -9.24 10.63 0.64
N LEU A 79 -8.75 9.46 1.05
CA LEU A 79 -9.58 8.34 1.51
C LEU A 79 -9.77 8.32 3.03
N THR A 80 -8.90 9.03 3.77
CA THR A 80 -8.89 9.04 5.24
C THR A 80 -9.48 10.31 5.87
N ASP A 81 -9.81 11.32 5.06
CA ASP A 81 -10.56 12.54 5.43
C ASP A 81 -12.08 12.35 5.31
#